data_AF-A0A5A9EXS3-F1
#
_entry.id   AF-A0A5A9EXS3-F1
#
_cell.length_a   1.000
_cell.length_b   1.000
_cell.length_c   1.000
_cell.angle_alpha   90.00
_cell.angle_beta   90.00
_cell.angle_gamma   90.00
#
_symmetry.space_group_name_H-M   'P 1'
#
loop_
_entity.id
_entity.type
_entity.pdbx_description
1 polymer ?
#
loop_
_entity_poly.entity_id
_entity_poly.type
_entity_poly.pdbx_seq_one_letter_code
_entity_poly.pdbx_strand_id
1 'polypeptide(L)'
;MASNSRKRGDNKDTGTSLVPGQPRWQLPSIARDHYGLNEAQWQLLIDNLYPSANTLDGVLLALAYCKANNLNIWRKPVHIVPMWSKAKREYVEQVWEGYNSFLTIAHRTDSFAGMDEPEFGPDKTVTFTAKFERRNSNEPIERQVTVTYPEWCVVRVYRLTKNGRFPYPGKVHWRQTFATTYTVDGNEFPTEMWIKRAHDQLAKCATVAGLRLAFPEEMPAYCAEEMSGRVIDDVDYTRSVGAAVPPQAAVNPFDNIPSYTDAGVPEQTRKLIATACENALRAGVSAAWDQSAEWVLKRFSGDSNTVGYALTMLKRCRDEGIVPSVKPTVQASAAPASAPAPTATREETVTTGEAAKPVDLFGTIPEFDEAKVPDKTKRTVVQACRNALQGNTDQVWAQAVAWVREKYGESQDRLGFALSLLQAAWTSGQVPEVSMSENTPPSDPAPSARDQVAQELFGHLPEFDLSQVPDKTKQNVAAACESARKGNVEAVWIEAISWANKTYAKHPDRLGYALSELYAAWTSVTPG
;
A
#
# COMPACT_ATOMS: atom_id res chain seq x y z
N MET A 1 -3.61 -8.50 -54.42
CA MET A 1 -3.20 -9.92 -54.37
C MET A 1 -2.93 -10.29 -52.91
N ALA A 2 -3.56 -11.39 -52.46
CA ALA A 2 -3.38 -12.15 -51.21
C ALA A 2 -3.57 -11.42 -49.85
N SER A 3 -4.83 -11.36 -49.42
CA SER A 3 -5.25 -11.21 -48.02
C SER A 3 -4.88 -12.46 -47.20
N ASN A 4 -4.19 -12.30 -46.08
CA ASN A 4 -3.88 -13.42 -45.19
C ASN A 4 -4.93 -13.53 -44.08
N SER A 5 -6.03 -14.20 -44.43
CA SER A 5 -7.12 -14.61 -43.55
C SER A 5 -6.62 -15.68 -42.57
N ARG A 6 -6.55 -15.38 -41.26
CA ARG A 6 -6.34 -16.42 -40.24
C ARG A 6 -7.63 -17.24 -40.10
N LYS A 7 -7.53 -18.54 -40.34
CA LYS A 7 -8.59 -19.53 -40.11
C LYS A 7 -9.11 -19.42 -38.67
N ARG A 8 -10.40 -19.11 -38.51
CA ARG A 8 -11.16 -19.44 -37.30
C ARG A 8 -11.31 -20.96 -37.27
N GLY A 9 -10.80 -21.59 -36.22
CA GLY A 9 -11.15 -22.97 -35.91
C GLY A 9 -12.56 -22.98 -35.31
N ASP A 10 -13.41 -23.85 -35.84
CA ASP A 10 -14.71 -24.19 -35.26
C ASP A 10 -14.50 -24.74 -33.85
N ASN A 11 -14.89 -23.98 -32.83
CA ASN A 11 -15.03 -24.50 -31.48
C ASN A 11 -16.52 -24.74 -31.25
N LYS A 12 -16.91 -26.00 -31.16
CA LYS A 12 -18.26 -26.39 -30.76
C LYS A 12 -18.50 -25.85 -29.34
N ASP A 13 -19.62 -25.15 -29.17
CA ASP A 13 -20.16 -24.74 -27.88
C ASP A 13 -20.41 -25.98 -27.01
N THR A 14 -19.47 -26.28 -26.11
CA THR A 14 -19.78 -26.98 -24.87
C THR A 14 -19.66 -25.96 -23.76
N GLY A 15 -20.80 -25.58 -23.19
CA GLY A 15 -20.90 -24.67 -22.05
C GLY A 15 -20.01 -25.15 -20.91
N THR A 16 -18.79 -24.62 -20.89
CA THR A 16 -17.77 -24.94 -19.89
C THR A 16 -17.73 -23.74 -18.96
N SER A 17 -18.17 -23.96 -17.72
CA SER A 17 -18.02 -23.00 -16.64
C SER A 17 -16.60 -22.43 -16.65
N LEU A 18 -16.48 -21.09 -16.71
CA LEU A 18 -15.19 -20.39 -16.61
C LEU A 18 -14.60 -20.67 -15.23
N VAL A 19 -13.80 -21.74 -15.12
CA VAL A 19 -12.88 -21.89 -14.01
C VAL A 19 -11.79 -20.84 -14.24
N PRO A 20 -11.58 -19.88 -13.32
CA PRO A 20 -10.47 -18.96 -13.42
C PRO A 20 -9.18 -19.76 -13.50
N GLY A 21 -8.35 -19.51 -14.52
CA GLY A 21 -7.01 -20.07 -14.59
C GLY A 21 -6.22 -19.72 -13.33
N GLN A 22 -5.20 -20.53 -13.01
CA GLN A 22 -4.30 -20.23 -11.89
C GLN A 22 -3.75 -18.80 -12.02
N PRO A 23 -3.81 -18.00 -10.96
CA PRO A 23 -3.41 -16.60 -11.04
C PRO A 23 -1.92 -16.48 -11.33
N ARG A 24 -1.52 -15.46 -12.11
CA ARG A 24 -0.11 -15.22 -12.47
C ARG A 24 0.79 -15.12 -11.23
N TRP A 25 0.26 -14.53 -10.16
CA TRP A 25 0.86 -14.53 -8.83
C TRP A 25 -0.21 -14.85 -7.80
N GLN A 26 0.15 -15.63 -6.77
CA GLN A 26 -0.74 -15.87 -5.64
C GLN A 26 -1.00 -14.56 -4.87
N LEU A 27 -2.18 -14.43 -4.26
CA LEU A 27 -2.53 -13.27 -3.43
C LEU A 27 -1.59 -13.15 -2.23
N PRO A 28 -0.81 -12.06 -2.13
CA PRO A 28 0.05 -11.82 -0.98
C PRO A 28 -0.76 -11.55 0.29
N SER A 29 -0.24 -11.95 1.47
CA SER A 29 -0.84 -11.61 2.77
C SER A 29 -1.04 -10.11 2.94
N ILE A 30 -0.06 -9.29 2.55
CA ILE A 30 -0.18 -7.83 2.62
C ILE A 30 -1.38 -7.28 1.81
N ALA A 31 -1.63 -7.84 0.63
CA ALA A 31 -2.77 -7.45 -0.22
C ALA A 31 -4.11 -7.88 0.41
N ARG A 32 -4.14 -9.05 1.05
CA ARG A 32 -5.30 -9.57 1.78
C ARG A 32 -5.59 -8.75 3.03
N ASP A 33 -4.59 -8.58 3.88
CA ASP A 33 -4.75 -8.08 5.25
C ASP A 33 -4.84 -6.54 5.29
N HIS A 34 -4.01 -5.83 4.51
CA HIS A 34 -4.00 -4.36 4.51
C HIS A 34 -4.98 -3.71 3.53
N TYR A 35 -5.39 -4.43 2.48
CA TYR A 35 -6.28 -3.90 1.43
C TYR A 35 -7.59 -4.67 1.30
N GLY A 36 -7.80 -5.74 2.08
CA GLY A 36 -9.05 -6.50 2.10
C GLY A 36 -9.33 -7.22 0.78
N LEU A 37 -8.31 -7.52 -0.03
CA LEU A 37 -8.49 -8.14 -1.33
C LEU A 37 -8.71 -9.65 -1.21
N ASN A 38 -9.61 -10.19 -2.03
CA ASN A 38 -9.76 -11.63 -2.23
C ASN A 38 -9.06 -12.10 -3.52
N GLU A 39 -8.99 -13.42 -3.73
CA GLU A 39 -8.29 -14.03 -4.89
C GLU A 39 -8.85 -13.54 -6.23
N ALA A 40 -10.16 -13.36 -6.37
CA ALA A 40 -10.78 -12.90 -7.61
C ALA A 40 -10.45 -11.44 -7.91
N GLN A 41 -10.45 -10.59 -6.88
CA GLN A 41 -10.06 -9.18 -6.96
C GLN A 41 -8.57 -9.03 -7.30
N TRP A 42 -7.74 -9.86 -6.69
CA TRP A 42 -6.32 -9.92 -6.99
C TRP A 42 -6.06 -10.32 -8.45
N GLN A 43 -6.74 -11.38 -8.90
CA GLN A 43 -6.64 -11.85 -10.27
C GLN A 43 -7.06 -10.77 -11.28
N LEU A 44 -8.15 -10.05 -10.99
CA LEU A 44 -8.59 -8.92 -11.81
C LEU A 44 -7.52 -7.81 -11.89
N LEU A 45 -6.85 -7.51 -10.77
CA LEU A 45 -5.79 -6.50 -10.75
C LEU A 45 -4.62 -6.90 -11.63
N ILE A 46 -4.10 -8.12 -11.48
CA ILE A 46 -2.86 -8.53 -12.14
C ILE A 46 -3.06 -8.90 -13.62
N ASP A 47 -4.21 -9.47 -13.99
CA ASP A 47 -4.42 -9.98 -15.34
C ASP A 47 -5.22 -9.03 -16.24
N ASN A 48 -6.03 -8.13 -15.67
CA ASN A 48 -6.87 -7.22 -16.46
C ASN A 48 -6.46 -5.75 -16.32
N LEU A 49 -6.30 -5.26 -15.08
CA LEU A 49 -5.98 -3.84 -14.86
C LEU A 49 -4.50 -3.55 -15.12
N TYR A 50 -3.61 -4.43 -14.68
CA TYR A 50 -2.16 -4.29 -14.80
C TYR A 50 -1.47 -5.51 -15.44
N PRO A 51 -1.92 -5.96 -16.64
CA PRO A 51 -1.37 -7.16 -17.31
C PRO A 51 0.11 -7.02 -17.67
N SER A 52 0.58 -5.78 -17.85
CA SER A 52 1.96 -5.48 -18.23
C SER A 52 2.90 -5.31 -17.05
N ALA A 53 2.41 -5.37 -15.80
CA ALA A 53 3.28 -5.35 -14.63
C ALA A 53 4.11 -6.63 -14.61
N ASN A 54 5.42 -6.52 -14.42
CA ASN A 54 6.39 -7.61 -14.43
C ASN A 54 6.76 -8.05 -13.02
N THR A 55 6.51 -7.19 -12.03
CA THR A 55 6.80 -7.42 -10.63
C THR A 55 5.55 -7.33 -9.76
N LEU A 56 5.54 -8.10 -8.68
CA LEU A 56 4.54 -8.00 -7.64
C LEU A 56 4.55 -6.62 -6.99
N ASP A 57 5.76 -6.09 -6.76
CA ASP A 57 6.00 -4.80 -6.12
C ASP A 57 5.36 -3.64 -6.89
N GLY A 58 5.37 -3.68 -8.23
CA GLY A 58 4.69 -2.67 -9.04
C GLY A 58 3.18 -2.58 -8.74
N VAL A 59 2.52 -3.72 -8.55
CA VAL A 59 1.08 -3.78 -8.24
C VAL A 59 0.81 -3.36 -6.80
N LEU A 60 1.65 -3.80 -5.86
CA LEU A 60 1.55 -3.39 -4.46
C LEU A 60 1.81 -1.89 -4.28
N LEU A 61 2.76 -1.32 -5.01
CA LEU A 61 3.04 0.12 -5.04
C LEU A 61 1.85 0.89 -5.61
N ALA A 62 1.19 0.37 -6.66
CA ALA A 62 -0.02 0.99 -7.21
C ALA A 62 -1.17 1.00 -6.18
N LEU A 63 -1.35 -0.10 -5.43
CA LEU A 63 -2.31 -0.19 -4.33
C LEU A 63 -1.99 0.81 -3.21
N ALA A 64 -0.73 0.85 -2.76
CA ALA A 64 -0.26 1.77 -1.73
C ALA A 64 -0.48 3.22 -2.14
N TYR A 65 -0.10 3.56 -3.38
CA TYR A 65 -0.28 4.89 -3.94
C TYR A 65 -1.76 5.30 -3.97
N CYS A 66 -2.63 4.42 -4.47
CA CYS A 66 -4.05 4.71 -4.54
C CYS A 66 -4.68 4.87 -3.15
N LYS A 67 -4.28 4.03 -2.17
CA LYS A 67 -4.75 4.14 -0.79
C LYS A 67 -4.31 5.47 -0.16
N ALA A 68 -3.05 5.85 -0.33
CA ALA A 68 -2.50 7.08 0.23
C ALA A 68 -3.17 8.36 -0.32
N ASN A 69 -3.57 8.35 -1.60
CA ASN A 69 -4.18 9.50 -2.28
C ASN A 69 -5.71 9.42 -2.37
N ASN A 70 -6.34 8.48 -1.65
CA ASN A 70 -7.78 8.24 -1.70
C ASN A 70 -8.31 8.07 -3.14
N LEU A 71 -7.59 7.30 -3.96
CA LEU A 71 -7.94 6.98 -5.34
C LEU A 71 -8.50 5.56 -5.43
N ASN A 72 -9.48 5.37 -6.31
CA ASN A 72 -10.09 4.06 -6.52
C ASN A 72 -9.25 3.24 -7.52
N ILE A 73 -8.50 2.24 -7.04
CA ILE A 73 -7.64 1.38 -7.87
C ILE A 73 -8.39 0.72 -9.03
N TRP A 74 -9.68 0.40 -8.86
CA TRP A 74 -10.53 -0.25 -9.87
C TRP A 74 -10.84 0.64 -11.07
N ARG A 75 -10.64 1.95 -10.94
CA ARG A 75 -10.77 2.93 -12.03
C ARG A 75 -9.46 3.12 -12.81
N LYS A 76 -8.40 2.40 -12.42
CA LYS A 76 -7.06 2.50 -13.00
C LYS A 76 -6.55 3.95 -13.09
N PRO A 77 -6.49 4.68 -11.95
CA PRO A 77 -6.03 6.05 -11.91
C PRO A 77 -4.51 6.16 -12.12
N VAL A 78 -3.78 5.06 -11.92
CA VAL A 78 -2.32 4.97 -12.12
C VAL A 78 -1.96 3.93 -13.17
N HIS A 79 -0.75 4.05 -13.70
CA HIS A 79 -0.14 3.15 -14.65
C HIS A 79 1.20 2.65 -14.09
N ILE A 80 1.47 1.36 -14.28
CA ILE A 80 2.78 0.77 -14.02
C ILE A 80 3.55 0.85 -15.33
N VAL A 81 4.58 1.68 -15.36
CA VAL A 81 5.37 1.98 -16.55
C VAL A 81 6.79 1.47 -16.36
N PRO A 82 7.30 0.60 -17.26
CA PRO A 82 8.70 0.21 -17.24
C PRO A 82 9.54 1.38 -17.76
N MET A 83 10.51 1.81 -16.94
CA MET A 83 11.37 2.94 -17.24
C MET A 83 12.84 2.51 -17.18
N TRP A 84 13.63 2.89 -18.19
CA TRP A 84 15.07 2.65 -18.15
C TRP A 84 15.73 3.55 -17.11
N SER A 85 16.34 2.96 -16.07
CA SER A 85 17.18 3.66 -15.11
C SER A 85 18.62 3.63 -15.59
N LYS A 86 19.24 4.81 -15.79
CA LYS A 86 20.66 4.88 -16.18
C LYS A 86 21.59 4.36 -15.08
N ALA A 87 21.25 4.55 -13.81
CA ALA A 87 22.11 4.13 -12.70
C ALA A 87 22.07 2.62 -12.47
N LYS A 88 20.87 2.03 -12.45
CA LYS A 88 20.72 0.58 -12.31
C LYS A 88 21.02 -0.17 -13.61
N ARG A 89 21.04 0.54 -14.74
CA ARG A 89 21.26 0.00 -16.10
C ARG A 89 20.25 -1.11 -16.43
N GLU A 90 19.03 -0.95 -15.95
CA GLU A 90 17.92 -1.87 -16.17
C GLU A 90 16.59 -1.12 -16.25
N TYR A 91 15.55 -1.82 -16.71
CA TYR A 91 14.19 -1.32 -16.64
C TYR A 91 13.63 -1.53 -15.23
N VAL A 92 13.18 -0.45 -14.61
CA VAL A 92 12.52 -0.45 -13.31
C VAL A 92 11.06 -0.08 -13.51
N GLU A 93 10.16 -0.81 -12.84
CA GLU A 93 8.74 -0.48 -12.86
C GLU A 93 8.44 0.70 -11.93
N GLN A 94 7.78 1.72 -12.46
CA GLN A 94 7.36 2.89 -11.69
C GLN A 94 5.86 3.13 -11.82
N VAL A 95 5.27 3.64 -10.75
CA VAL A 95 3.84 3.97 -10.70
C VAL A 95 3.63 5.45 -10.98
N TRP A 96 3.05 5.73 -12.14
CA TRP A 96 2.74 7.07 -12.62
C TRP A 96 1.23 7.30 -12.60
N GLU A 97 0.80 8.50 -12.21
CA GLU A 97 -0.61 8.87 -12.35
C GLU A 97 -0.98 9.06 -13.81
N GLY A 98 -2.15 8.55 -14.19
CA GLY A 98 -2.70 8.81 -15.53
C GLY A 98 -3.43 10.15 -15.59
N TYR A 99 -3.67 10.59 -16.82
CA TYR A 99 -4.49 11.76 -17.15
C TYR A 99 -5.80 11.85 -16.33
N ASN A 100 -6.51 10.73 -16.15
CA ASN A 100 -7.78 10.71 -15.40
C ASN A 100 -7.60 10.99 -13.90
N SER A 101 -6.45 10.66 -13.31
CA SER A 101 -6.14 10.98 -11.90
C SER A 101 -6.05 12.49 -11.71
N PHE A 102 -5.32 13.17 -12.60
CA PHE A 102 -5.16 14.61 -12.56
C PHE A 102 -6.52 15.32 -12.65
N LEU A 103 -7.41 14.89 -13.53
CA LEU A 103 -8.77 15.44 -13.59
C LEU A 103 -9.57 15.18 -12.33
N THR A 104 -9.49 13.96 -11.78
CA THR A 104 -10.19 13.60 -10.54
C THR A 104 -9.73 14.49 -9.38
N ILE A 105 -8.42 14.71 -9.27
CA ILE A 105 -7.81 15.57 -8.26
C ILE A 105 -8.25 17.02 -8.48
N ALA A 106 -8.21 17.54 -9.72
CA ALA A 106 -8.68 18.89 -10.03
C ALA A 106 -10.13 19.12 -9.56
N HIS A 107 -11.02 18.18 -9.88
CA HIS A 107 -12.42 18.24 -9.48
C HIS A 107 -12.63 18.21 -7.96
N ARG A 108 -11.73 17.57 -7.19
CA ARG A 108 -11.81 17.52 -5.74
C ARG A 108 -11.40 18.82 -5.04
N THR A 109 -10.76 19.75 -5.75
CA THR A 109 -10.33 21.04 -5.18
C THR A 109 -11.46 22.07 -5.02
N ASP A 110 -12.65 21.79 -5.59
CA ASP A 110 -13.76 22.74 -5.80
C ASP A 110 -13.39 24.06 -6.51
N SER A 111 -12.14 24.16 -6.97
CA SER A 111 -11.58 25.33 -7.64
C SER A 111 -11.41 25.10 -9.14
N PHE A 112 -11.62 23.88 -9.65
CA PHE A 112 -11.59 23.60 -11.07
C PHE A 112 -12.84 24.13 -11.79
N ALA A 113 -12.61 25.03 -12.75
CA ALA A 113 -13.64 25.79 -13.46
C ALA A 113 -13.77 25.38 -14.94
N GLY A 114 -13.49 24.12 -15.24
CA GLY A 114 -13.54 23.56 -16.59
C GLY A 114 -12.27 23.83 -17.42
N MET A 115 -12.33 23.44 -18.69
CA MET A 115 -11.26 23.64 -19.66
C MET A 115 -11.86 23.92 -21.04
N ASP A 116 -11.10 24.59 -21.91
CA ASP A 116 -11.49 24.78 -23.31
C ASP A 116 -11.18 23.53 -24.15
N GLU A 117 -11.77 23.49 -25.36
CA GLU A 117 -11.39 22.53 -26.38
C GLU A 117 -9.90 22.68 -26.75
N PRO A 118 -9.21 21.58 -27.11
CA PRO A 118 -7.81 21.65 -27.53
C PRO A 118 -7.63 22.47 -28.81
N GLU A 119 -6.73 23.45 -28.75
CA GLU A 119 -6.26 24.19 -29.92
C GLU A 119 -5.01 23.53 -30.48
N PHE A 120 -5.02 23.22 -31.78
CA PHE A 120 -3.91 22.57 -32.46
C PHE A 120 -3.17 23.53 -33.40
N GLY A 121 -1.85 23.39 -33.44
CA GLY A 121 -1.01 24.00 -34.46
C GLY A 121 -1.17 23.32 -35.82
N PRO A 122 -0.46 23.83 -36.85
CA PRO A 122 -0.51 23.23 -38.19
C PRO A 122 -0.02 21.77 -38.15
N ASP A 123 -0.66 20.94 -38.98
CA ASP A 123 -0.26 19.54 -39.14
C ASP A 123 1.08 19.44 -39.89
N LYS A 124 1.93 18.53 -39.41
CA LYS A 124 3.19 18.13 -40.01
C LYS A 124 3.14 16.66 -40.34
N THR A 125 3.57 16.30 -41.55
CA THR A 125 3.70 14.91 -41.97
C THR A 125 5.18 14.54 -42.04
N VAL A 126 5.59 13.55 -41.24
CA VAL A 126 6.98 13.09 -41.18
C VAL A 126 7.01 11.57 -41.27
N THR A 127 7.99 11.06 -42.01
CA THR A 127 8.26 9.63 -42.11
C THR A 127 9.38 9.25 -41.15
N PHE A 128 9.08 8.31 -40.24
CA PHE A 128 10.02 7.75 -39.27
C PHE A 128 10.51 6.40 -39.78
N THR A 129 11.82 6.18 -39.72
CA THR A 129 12.45 4.90 -40.06
C THR A 129 13.35 4.49 -38.91
N ALA A 130 13.23 3.25 -38.45
CA ALA A 130 14.09 2.69 -37.41
C ALA A 130 14.22 1.18 -37.51
N LYS A 131 15.24 0.63 -36.84
CA LYS A 131 15.55 -0.79 -36.82
C LYS A 131 15.13 -1.44 -35.50
N PHE A 132 14.47 -2.58 -35.59
CA PHE A 132 13.96 -3.34 -34.46
C PHE A 132 14.61 -4.71 -34.39
N GLU A 133 14.72 -5.26 -33.18
CA GLU A 133 15.13 -6.65 -33.01
C GLU A 133 14.11 -7.59 -33.64
N ARG A 134 14.61 -8.62 -34.32
CA ARG A 134 13.78 -9.64 -34.92
C ARG A 134 13.77 -10.87 -34.02
N ARG A 135 12.57 -11.34 -33.66
CA ARG A 135 12.42 -12.59 -32.92
C ARG A 135 13.04 -13.73 -33.72
N ASN A 136 13.98 -14.46 -33.11
CA ASN A 136 14.70 -15.61 -33.68
C ASN A 136 15.66 -15.27 -34.85
N SER A 137 16.17 -14.05 -34.93
CA SER A 137 17.22 -13.68 -35.89
C SER A 137 18.11 -12.57 -35.33
N ASN A 138 19.42 -12.65 -35.60
CA ASN A 138 20.37 -11.60 -35.22
C ASN A 138 20.34 -10.40 -36.18
N GLU A 139 19.60 -10.49 -37.29
CA GLU A 139 19.47 -9.39 -38.23
C GLU A 139 18.28 -8.49 -37.84
N PRO A 140 18.53 -7.18 -37.63
CA PRO A 140 17.45 -6.25 -37.30
C PRO A 140 16.51 -6.06 -38.48
N ILE A 141 15.23 -5.83 -38.19
CA ILE A 141 14.21 -5.48 -39.18
C ILE A 141 14.01 -3.97 -39.23
N GLU A 142 14.15 -3.39 -40.41
CA GLU A 142 13.82 -1.98 -40.63
C GLU A 142 12.30 -1.82 -40.76
N ARG A 143 11.74 -0.81 -40.08
CA ARG A 143 10.35 -0.40 -40.22
C ARG A 143 10.28 1.08 -40.52
N GLN A 144 9.28 1.44 -41.32
CA GLN A 144 8.99 2.81 -41.70
C GLN A 144 7.51 3.11 -41.44
N VAL A 145 7.22 4.32 -40.93
CA VAL A 145 5.84 4.80 -40.76
C VAL A 145 5.78 6.30 -41.06
N THR A 146 4.79 6.72 -41.85
CA THR A 146 4.46 8.13 -42.05
C THR A 146 3.37 8.54 -41.08
N VAL A 147 3.63 9.57 -40.26
CA VAL A 147 2.69 10.09 -39.26
C VAL A 147 2.40 11.54 -39.55
N THR A 148 1.11 11.90 -39.54
CA THR A 148 0.64 13.28 -39.56
C THR A 148 0.23 13.67 -38.15
N TYR A 149 0.79 14.75 -37.63
CA TYR A 149 0.58 15.20 -36.25
C TYR A 149 0.58 16.74 -36.15
N PRO A 150 -0.09 17.33 -35.15
CA PRO A 150 -0.08 18.78 -34.97
C PRO A 150 1.27 19.21 -34.39
N GLU A 151 1.84 20.33 -34.86
CA GLU A 151 3.13 20.82 -34.35
C GLU A 151 3.11 21.09 -32.83
N TRP A 152 1.99 21.61 -32.33
CA TRP A 152 1.75 21.93 -30.93
C TRP A 152 0.27 21.76 -30.59
N CYS A 153 -0.02 21.67 -29.30
CA CYS A 153 -1.37 21.75 -28.76
C CYS A 153 -1.39 22.68 -27.54
N VAL A 154 -2.46 23.47 -27.39
CA VAL A 154 -2.76 24.24 -26.19
C VAL A 154 -4.12 23.83 -25.64
N VAL A 155 -4.18 23.54 -24.34
CA VAL A 155 -5.43 23.40 -23.59
C VAL A 155 -5.43 24.41 -22.46
N ARG A 156 -6.50 25.20 -22.36
CA ARG A 156 -6.69 26.17 -21.26
C ARG A 156 -7.52 25.55 -20.16
N VAL A 157 -6.88 25.31 -19.03
CA VAL A 157 -7.53 24.88 -17.78
C VAL A 157 -7.92 26.11 -17.00
N TYR A 158 -9.11 26.14 -16.42
CA TYR A 158 -9.55 27.28 -15.62
C TYR A 158 -9.58 26.92 -14.14
N ARG A 159 -9.07 27.83 -13.31
CA ARG A 159 -9.16 27.74 -11.85
C ARG A 159 -9.89 28.96 -11.28
N LEU A 160 -10.78 28.72 -10.34
CA LEU A 160 -11.37 29.75 -9.48
C LEU A 160 -10.34 30.16 -8.43
N THR A 161 -10.13 31.48 -8.35
CA THR A 161 -9.35 32.12 -7.30
C THR A 161 -10.26 33.11 -6.57
N LYS A 162 -9.75 33.73 -5.50
CA LYS A 162 -10.44 34.83 -4.81
C LYS A 162 -10.88 35.96 -5.75
N ASN A 163 -10.16 36.15 -6.86
CA ASN A 163 -10.37 37.24 -7.82
C ASN A 163 -11.16 36.80 -9.07
N GLY A 164 -11.73 35.59 -9.09
CA GLY A 164 -12.50 35.06 -10.21
C GLY A 164 -11.82 33.89 -10.94
N ARG A 165 -12.33 33.59 -12.14
CA ARG A 165 -11.90 32.47 -12.99
C ARG A 165 -10.72 32.89 -13.88
N PHE A 166 -9.58 32.23 -13.75
CA PHE A 166 -8.37 32.51 -14.53
C PHE A 166 -7.95 31.33 -15.40
N PRO A 167 -7.47 31.57 -16.65
CA PRO A 167 -6.95 30.53 -17.54
C PRO A 167 -5.49 30.19 -17.25
N TYR A 168 -5.16 28.91 -17.32
CA TYR A 168 -3.83 28.33 -17.20
C TYR A 168 -3.56 27.49 -18.47
N PRO A 169 -2.89 28.07 -19.48
CA PRO A 169 -2.66 27.42 -20.76
C PRO A 169 -1.51 26.41 -20.68
N GLY A 170 -1.83 25.13 -20.81
CA GLY A 170 -0.85 24.07 -21.02
C GLY A 170 -0.50 23.95 -22.50
N LYS A 171 0.68 24.44 -22.90
CA LYS A 171 1.19 24.31 -24.27
C LYS A 171 2.29 23.28 -24.35
N VAL A 172 2.15 22.33 -25.27
CA VAL A 172 3.15 21.29 -25.55
C VAL A 172 3.43 21.18 -27.04
N HIS A 173 4.65 20.81 -27.40
CA HIS A 173 5.05 20.56 -28.78
C HIS A 173 5.20 19.07 -29.04
N TRP A 174 4.70 18.58 -30.18
CA TRP A 174 4.68 17.14 -30.47
C TRP A 174 6.08 16.53 -30.43
N ARG A 175 7.06 17.13 -31.13
CA ARG A 175 8.46 16.66 -31.20
C ARG A 175 9.15 16.58 -29.84
N GLN A 176 8.68 17.36 -28.86
CA GLN A 176 9.22 17.34 -27.50
C GLN A 176 8.50 16.35 -26.60
N THR A 177 7.29 15.90 -26.96
CA THR A 177 6.35 15.24 -26.05
C THR A 177 6.11 13.77 -26.39
N PHE A 178 6.12 13.41 -27.68
CA PHE A 178 5.69 12.08 -28.11
C PHE A 178 6.51 10.94 -27.49
N ALA A 179 5.83 9.84 -27.14
CA ALA A 179 6.50 8.66 -26.61
C ALA A 179 7.20 7.89 -27.73
N THR A 180 8.43 7.48 -27.48
CA THR A 180 9.24 6.66 -28.39
C THR A 180 9.23 5.19 -27.98
N THR A 181 9.42 4.32 -28.96
CA THR A 181 9.67 2.89 -28.76
C THR A 181 11.18 2.65 -28.78
N TYR A 182 11.64 1.64 -28.05
CA TYR A 182 13.02 1.17 -28.16
C TYR A 182 13.36 0.73 -29.60
N THR A 183 14.53 1.15 -30.08
CA THR A 183 15.08 0.84 -31.40
C THR A 183 16.55 0.44 -31.26
N VAL A 184 17.01 -0.48 -32.11
CA VAL A 184 18.38 -1.02 -32.06
C VAL A 184 19.40 0.00 -32.55
N ASP A 185 19.01 0.82 -33.52
CA ASP A 185 19.83 1.88 -34.11
C ASP A 185 19.73 3.21 -33.34
N GLY A 186 18.96 3.26 -32.24
CA GLY A 186 18.79 4.45 -31.40
C GLY A 186 17.95 5.56 -32.04
N ASN A 187 17.36 5.31 -33.22
CA ASN A 187 16.50 6.26 -33.91
C ASN A 187 15.17 6.44 -33.18
N GLU A 188 14.66 7.68 -33.13
CA GLU A 188 13.33 7.97 -32.58
C GLU A 188 12.24 7.31 -33.43
N PHE A 189 11.40 6.49 -32.80
CA PHE A 189 10.25 5.88 -33.46
C PHE A 189 8.99 5.99 -32.58
N PRO A 190 7.90 6.64 -33.01
CA PRO A 190 6.71 6.82 -32.18
C PRO A 190 6.06 5.49 -31.77
N THR A 191 5.45 5.43 -30.58
CA THR A 191 4.67 4.23 -30.20
C THR A 191 3.36 4.13 -30.98
N GLU A 192 2.75 2.94 -31.00
CA GLU A 192 1.51 2.67 -31.76
C GLU A 192 0.35 3.63 -31.41
N MET A 193 0.25 4.04 -30.14
CA MET A 193 -0.76 5.01 -29.71
C MET A 193 -0.56 6.39 -30.32
N TRP A 194 0.70 6.84 -30.42
CA TRP A 194 1.05 8.13 -31.03
C TRP A 194 0.94 8.11 -32.55
N ILE A 195 1.15 6.95 -33.19
CA ILE A 195 0.90 6.77 -34.63
C ILE A 195 -0.60 6.87 -34.93
N LYS A 196 -1.45 6.20 -34.14
CA LYS A 196 -2.89 6.12 -34.40
C LYS A 196 -3.68 7.35 -33.97
N ARG A 197 -3.25 8.03 -32.90
CA ARG A 197 -4.04 9.07 -32.22
C ARG A 197 -3.19 10.28 -31.84
N ALA A 198 -2.39 10.78 -32.79
CA ALA A 198 -1.41 11.83 -32.55
C ALA A 198 -2.01 13.09 -31.87
N HIS A 199 -3.14 13.60 -32.37
CA HIS A 199 -3.83 14.75 -31.78
C HIS A 199 -4.34 14.46 -30.36
N ASP A 200 -5.04 13.34 -30.16
CA ASP A 200 -5.60 13.00 -28.84
C ASP A 200 -4.51 12.78 -27.78
N GLN A 201 -3.38 12.14 -28.15
CA GLN A 201 -2.27 11.96 -27.22
C GLN A 201 -1.65 13.32 -26.85
N LEU A 202 -1.45 14.20 -27.83
CA LEU A 202 -0.89 15.52 -27.56
C LEU A 202 -1.83 16.38 -26.72
N ALA A 203 -3.14 16.31 -26.98
CA ALA A 203 -4.15 17.00 -26.20
C ALA A 203 -4.15 16.54 -24.74
N LYS A 204 -4.03 15.24 -24.46
CA LYS A 204 -3.89 14.73 -23.09
C LYS A 204 -2.70 15.35 -22.36
N CYS A 205 -1.53 15.37 -23.00
CA CYS A 205 -0.33 15.99 -22.41
C CYS A 205 -0.52 17.50 -22.21
N ALA A 206 -1.15 18.20 -23.16
CA ALA A 206 -1.46 19.63 -23.04
C ALA A 206 -2.38 19.91 -21.85
N THR A 207 -3.44 19.11 -21.68
CA THR A 207 -4.35 19.22 -20.53
C THR A 207 -3.62 18.99 -19.22
N VAL A 208 -2.78 17.95 -19.12
CA VAL A 208 -2.01 17.69 -17.89
C VAL A 208 -1.06 18.85 -17.59
N ALA A 209 -0.36 19.38 -18.59
CA ALA A 209 0.47 20.58 -18.40
C ALA A 209 -0.34 21.77 -17.88
N GLY A 210 -1.55 22.00 -18.40
CA GLY A 210 -2.45 23.04 -17.92
C GLY A 210 -2.93 22.79 -16.49
N LEU A 211 -3.23 21.55 -16.14
CA LEU A 211 -3.64 21.14 -14.79
C LEU A 211 -2.53 21.36 -13.77
N ARG A 212 -1.27 21.06 -14.12
CA ARG A 212 -0.11 21.33 -13.26
C ARG A 212 0.11 22.83 -13.03
N LEU A 213 -0.08 23.64 -14.06
CA LEU A 213 -0.03 25.09 -13.93
C LEU A 213 -1.16 25.63 -13.04
N ALA A 214 -2.36 25.07 -13.18
CA ALA A 214 -3.52 25.49 -12.40
C ALA A 214 -3.44 25.02 -10.93
N PHE A 215 -2.98 23.80 -10.67
CA PHE A 215 -3.00 23.14 -9.36
C PHE A 215 -1.61 22.61 -8.95
N PRO A 216 -0.59 23.49 -8.82
CA PRO A 216 0.79 23.04 -8.58
C PRO A 216 0.98 22.32 -7.23
N GLU A 217 0.16 22.66 -6.21
CA GLU A 217 0.20 22.02 -4.89
C GLU A 217 -0.34 20.59 -4.92
N GLU A 218 -1.32 20.32 -5.79
CA GLU A 218 -1.96 19.01 -5.93
C GLU A 218 -1.25 18.13 -6.97
N MET A 219 -0.59 18.76 -7.95
CA MET A 219 -0.06 18.08 -9.14
C MET A 219 1.40 18.48 -9.41
N PRO A 220 2.34 18.20 -8.49
CA PRO A 220 3.74 18.57 -8.66
C PRO A 220 4.48 17.69 -9.69
N ALA A 221 3.98 16.49 -9.97
CA ALA A 221 4.66 15.49 -10.80
C ALA A 221 4.15 15.46 -12.25
N TYR A 222 4.94 14.89 -13.16
CA TYR A 222 4.48 14.55 -14.52
C TYR A 222 3.51 13.36 -14.50
N CYS A 223 2.63 13.27 -15.50
CA CYS A 223 1.74 12.10 -15.65
C CYS A 223 2.40 10.97 -16.47
N ALA A 224 1.75 9.80 -16.48
CA ALA A 224 2.15 8.62 -17.24
C ALA A 224 2.24 8.91 -18.75
N GLU A 225 1.30 9.69 -19.31
CA GLU A 225 1.29 10.07 -20.72
C GLU A 225 2.48 10.95 -21.13
N GLU A 226 3.00 11.78 -20.22
CA GLU A 226 4.18 12.63 -20.45
C GLU A 226 5.50 11.84 -20.31
N MET A 227 5.51 10.82 -19.44
CA MET A 227 6.72 10.07 -19.06
C MET A 227 6.94 8.78 -19.83
N SER A 228 5.91 8.23 -20.47
CA SER A 228 6.05 7.00 -21.26
C SER A 228 7.16 7.13 -22.32
N GLY A 229 8.09 6.17 -22.33
CA GLY A 229 9.21 6.15 -23.30
C GLY A 229 10.35 7.11 -22.98
N ARG A 230 10.31 7.82 -21.85
CA ARG A 230 11.44 8.64 -21.37
C ARG A 230 12.47 7.79 -20.66
N VAL A 231 13.69 8.32 -20.60
CA VAL A 231 14.74 7.78 -19.74
C VAL A 231 14.75 8.58 -18.45
N ILE A 232 14.84 7.91 -17.31
CA ILE A 232 14.93 8.56 -16.00
C ILE A 232 16.40 8.56 -15.57
N ASP A 233 16.90 9.77 -15.30
CA ASP A 233 18.15 9.98 -14.60
C ASP A 233 17.90 9.81 -13.11
N ASP A 234 18.86 9.24 -12.38
CA ASP A 234 18.75 8.76 -10.99
C ASP A 234 18.55 9.86 -9.93
N VAL A 235 17.96 11.00 -10.33
CA VAL A 235 17.30 11.91 -9.40
C VAL A 235 16.06 11.20 -8.89
N ASP A 236 16.24 10.48 -7.80
CA ASP A 236 15.30 10.25 -6.71
C ASP A 236 13.83 10.60 -7.04
N TYR A 237 13.27 9.93 -8.05
CA TYR A 237 11.83 9.75 -8.18
C TYR A 237 11.44 8.59 -7.23
N THR A 238 12.01 8.56 -6.02
CA THR A 238 11.15 8.30 -4.88
C THR A 238 10.11 9.41 -4.93
N ARG A 239 9.03 9.09 -5.65
CA ARG A 239 7.72 9.58 -5.32
C ARG A 239 7.61 9.19 -3.85
N SER A 240 8.03 10.09 -2.96
CA SER A 240 7.50 10.07 -1.61
C SER A 240 6.02 9.88 -1.87
N VAL A 241 5.47 8.81 -1.30
CA VAL A 241 4.04 8.74 -1.08
C VAL A 241 3.80 10.05 -0.38
N GLY A 242 3.44 11.09 -1.15
CA GLY A 242 3.54 12.47 -0.72
C GLY A 242 2.81 12.47 0.60
N ALA A 243 3.46 13.00 1.65
CA ALA A 243 2.85 13.08 2.97
C ALA A 243 1.41 13.42 2.72
N ALA A 244 0.52 12.44 3.00
CA ALA A 244 -0.85 12.50 2.54
C ALA A 244 -1.30 13.91 2.83
N VAL A 245 -1.95 14.60 1.88
CA VAL A 245 -2.84 15.68 2.29
C VAL A 245 -3.61 15.05 3.44
N PRO A 246 -3.43 15.51 4.69
CA PRO A 246 -3.91 14.80 5.85
C PRO A 246 -5.36 14.49 5.54
N PRO A 247 -5.78 13.20 5.63
CA PRO A 247 -7.10 12.79 5.17
C PRO A 247 -8.06 13.80 5.74
N GLN A 248 -8.65 14.65 4.89
CA GLN A 248 -9.25 15.94 5.28
C GLN A 248 -9.77 15.80 6.70
N ALA A 249 -8.98 16.30 7.67
CA ALA A 249 -8.96 15.81 9.05
C ALA A 249 -10.39 15.48 9.42
N ALA A 250 -10.71 14.18 9.58
CA ALA A 250 -12.09 13.68 9.64
C ALA A 250 -12.92 14.71 10.39
N VAL A 251 -13.68 15.52 9.64
CA VAL A 251 -14.21 16.78 10.18
C VAL A 251 -14.95 16.35 11.41
N ASN A 252 -14.50 16.83 12.57
CA ASN A 252 -15.06 16.35 13.82
C ASN A 252 -16.58 16.50 13.66
N PRO A 253 -17.38 15.43 13.79
CA PRO A 253 -18.81 15.50 13.50
C PRO A 253 -19.51 16.61 14.31
N PHE A 254 -18.89 17.03 15.42
CA PHE A 254 -19.34 18.12 16.29
C PHE A 254 -18.99 19.55 15.80
N ASP A 255 -18.12 19.69 14.79
CA ASP A 255 -17.69 20.96 14.18
C ASP A 255 -18.59 21.37 13.00
N ASN A 256 -19.27 20.42 12.35
CA ASN A 256 -20.17 20.69 11.24
C ASN A 256 -21.51 19.94 11.39
N ILE A 257 -22.26 20.31 12.43
CA ILE A 257 -23.56 19.72 12.73
C ILE A 257 -24.62 20.28 11.76
N PRO A 258 -25.35 19.44 11.00
CA PRO A 258 -26.45 19.91 10.16
C PRO A 258 -27.53 20.62 10.96
N SER A 259 -28.14 21.67 10.39
CA SER A 259 -29.34 22.30 10.97
C SER A 259 -30.47 21.27 11.08
N TYR A 260 -31.22 21.30 12.19
CA TYR A 260 -32.34 20.38 12.43
C TYR A 260 -33.57 21.12 12.97
N THR A 261 -34.70 20.42 12.93
CA THR A 261 -35.97 20.82 13.56
C THR A 261 -36.49 19.68 14.43
N ASP A 262 -37.01 20.00 15.61
CA ASP A 262 -37.55 19.02 16.54
C ASP A 262 -38.80 18.28 16.01
N ALA A 263 -39.59 18.93 15.15
CA ALA A 263 -40.85 18.37 14.65
C ALA A 263 -40.66 17.09 13.80
N GLY A 264 -39.48 16.88 13.22
CA GLY A 264 -39.18 15.75 12.34
C GLY A 264 -38.55 14.52 13.01
N VAL A 265 -38.29 14.53 14.32
CA VAL A 265 -37.55 13.44 15.00
C VAL A 265 -38.48 12.55 15.82
N PRO A 266 -38.68 11.26 15.45
CA PRO A 266 -39.55 10.33 16.17
C PRO A 266 -39.12 10.11 17.62
N GLU A 267 -40.07 9.89 18.53
CA GLU A 267 -39.81 9.66 19.95
C GLU A 267 -38.87 8.46 20.19
N GLN A 268 -39.01 7.40 19.39
CA GLN A 268 -38.13 6.22 19.47
C GLN A 268 -36.67 6.56 19.15
N THR A 269 -36.45 7.46 18.19
CA THR A 269 -35.12 7.97 17.83
C THR A 269 -34.54 8.80 18.98
N ARG A 270 -35.36 9.64 19.62
CA ARG A 270 -34.94 10.44 20.79
C ARG A 270 -34.48 9.55 21.95
N LYS A 271 -35.22 8.46 22.24
CA LYS A 271 -34.83 7.47 23.27
C LYS A 271 -33.49 6.83 22.96
N LEU A 272 -33.28 6.40 21.72
CA LEU A 272 -32.01 5.78 21.29
C LEU A 272 -30.82 6.73 21.46
N ILE A 273 -30.99 8.00 21.10
CA ILE A 273 -29.94 9.02 21.25
C ILE A 273 -29.66 9.32 22.72
N ALA A 274 -30.68 9.40 23.57
CA ALA A 274 -30.51 9.56 25.02
C ALA A 274 -29.71 8.40 25.62
N THR A 275 -30.01 7.15 25.23
CA THR A 275 -29.24 5.98 25.68
C THR A 275 -27.79 6.02 25.19
N ALA A 276 -27.53 6.46 23.95
CA ALA A 276 -26.17 6.65 23.45
C ALA A 276 -25.40 7.70 24.27
N CYS A 277 -26.06 8.81 24.62
CA CYS A 277 -25.50 9.85 25.48
C CYS A 277 -25.13 9.31 26.88
N GLU A 278 -26.01 8.53 27.50
CA GLU A 278 -25.76 7.93 28.82
C GLU A 278 -24.60 6.94 28.81
N ASN A 279 -24.51 6.11 27.76
CA ASN A 279 -23.43 5.14 27.62
C ASN A 279 -22.08 5.83 27.39
N ALA A 280 -22.04 6.86 26.55
CA ALA A 280 -20.83 7.64 26.31
C ALA A 280 -20.38 8.39 27.57
N LEU A 281 -21.33 8.96 28.33
CA LEU A 281 -21.05 9.63 29.61
C LEU A 281 -20.49 8.64 30.65
N ARG A 282 -21.06 7.43 30.75
CA ARG A 282 -20.58 6.38 31.66
C ARG A 282 -19.16 5.91 31.32
N ALA A 283 -18.78 5.90 30.05
CA ALA A 283 -17.46 5.45 29.60
C ALA A 283 -16.33 6.43 29.96
N GLY A 284 -16.63 7.74 30.09
CA GLY A 284 -15.69 8.75 30.61
C GLY A 284 -14.42 9.01 29.76
N VAL A 285 -14.31 8.40 28.57
CA VAL A 285 -13.17 8.56 27.65
C VAL A 285 -13.59 9.29 26.38
N SER A 286 -12.70 10.11 25.81
CA SER A 286 -12.97 10.89 24.58
C SER A 286 -13.42 10.01 23.41
N ALA A 287 -12.81 8.83 23.27
CA ALA A 287 -13.10 7.87 22.21
C ALA A 287 -14.56 7.36 22.20
N ALA A 288 -15.27 7.39 23.34
CA ALA A 288 -16.67 6.97 23.40
C ALA A 288 -17.61 7.95 22.70
N TRP A 289 -17.26 9.24 22.67
CA TRP A 289 -18.01 10.27 21.96
C TRP A 289 -17.82 10.16 20.45
N ASP A 290 -16.60 9.86 20.00
CA ASP A 290 -16.28 9.64 18.58
C ASP A 290 -17.01 8.42 18.03
N GLN A 291 -17.01 7.30 18.77
CA GLN A 291 -17.75 6.09 18.42
C GLN A 291 -19.27 6.34 18.36
N SER A 292 -19.80 7.15 19.28
CA SER A 292 -21.22 7.50 19.30
C SER A 292 -21.61 8.38 18.10
N ALA A 293 -20.74 9.33 17.72
CA ALA A 293 -20.93 10.18 16.55
C ALA A 293 -20.86 9.36 15.25
N GLU A 294 -19.90 8.44 15.13
CA GLU A 294 -19.78 7.54 13.98
C GLU A 294 -21.01 6.62 13.85
N TRP A 295 -21.48 6.08 14.98
CA TRP A 295 -22.70 5.29 15.02
C TRP A 295 -23.92 6.09 14.50
N VAL A 296 -24.08 7.34 14.92
CA VAL A 296 -25.16 8.23 14.43
C VAL A 296 -25.09 8.41 12.92
N LEU A 297 -23.91 8.76 12.39
CA LEU A 297 -23.71 9.01 10.96
C LEU A 297 -24.02 7.77 10.11
N LYS A 298 -23.63 6.58 10.59
CA LYS A 298 -23.94 5.31 9.92
C LYS A 298 -25.41 4.95 10.00
N ARG A 299 -26.00 5.04 11.20
CA ARG A 299 -27.36 4.57 11.50
C ARG A 299 -28.45 5.42 10.86
N PHE A 300 -28.23 6.74 10.78
CA PHE A 300 -29.17 7.72 10.24
C PHE A 300 -28.68 8.33 8.92
N SER A 301 -27.83 7.60 8.19
CA SER A 301 -27.39 7.98 6.86
C SER A 301 -28.59 8.28 5.95
N GLY A 302 -28.60 9.46 5.32
CA GLY A 302 -29.69 9.92 4.46
C GLY A 302 -30.80 10.73 5.14
N ASP A 303 -30.80 10.87 6.48
CA ASP A 303 -31.72 11.73 7.22
C ASP A 303 -30.94 12.84 7.95
N SER A 304 -30.71 13.96 7.23
CA SER A 304 -29.92 15.09 7.74
C SER A 304 -30.55 15.75 8.97
N ASN A 305 -31.87 15.74 9.10
CA ASN A 305 -32.58 16.32 10.24
C ASN A 305 -32.33 15.51 11.51
N THR A 306 -32.42 14.17 11.41
CA THR A 306 -32.11 13.28 12.54
C THR A 306 -30.63 13.31 12.91
N VAL A 307 -29.73 13.35 11.93
CA VAL A 307 -28.28 13.48 12.16
C VAL A 307 -27.95 14.79 12.88
N GLY A 308 -28.53 15.91 12.44
CA GLY A 308 -28.36 17.20 13.08
C GLY A 308 -28.84 17.21 14.54
N TYR A 309 -30.01 16.65 14.81
CA TYR A 309 -30.54 16.51 16.16
C TYR A 309 -29.62 15.64 17.05
N ALA A 310 -29.24 14.46 16.56
CA ALA A 310 -28.46 13.49 17.31
C ALA A 310 -27.06 13.99 17.67
N LEU A 311 -26.34 14.60 16.72
CA LEU A 311 -25.01 15.16 16.97
C LEU A 311 -25.09 16.38 17.90
N THR A 312 -26.14 17.21 17.81
CA THR A 312 -26.37 18.30 18.76
C THR A 312 -26.57 17.77 20.17
N MET A 313 -27.38 16.73 20.35
CA MET A 313 -27.64 16.17 21.68
C MET A 313 -26.38 15.49 22.27
N LEU A 314 -25.62 14.74 21.46
CA LEU A 314 -24.36 14.15 21.88
C LEU A 314 -23.34 15.22 22.29
N LYS A 315 -23.22 16.31 21.53
CA LYS A 315 -22.35 17.45 21.85
C LYS A 315 -22.74 18.11 23.18
N ARG A 316 -24.04 18.38 23.37
CA ARG A 316 -24.54 18.96 24.62
C ARG A 316 -24.35 18.04 25.82
N CYS A 317 -24.54 16.73 25.65
CA CYS A 317 -24.26 15.78 26.72
C CYS A 317 -22.77 15.75 27.07
N ARG A 318 -21.88 15.81 26.06
CA ARG A 318 -20.43 15.86 26.26
C ARG A 318 -19.97 17.15 26.95
N ASP A 319 -20.46 18.29 26.48
CA ASP A 319 -19.95 19.61 26.89
C ASP A 319 -20.64 20.11 28.18
N GLU A 320 -21.93 19.81 28.36
CA GLU A 320 -22.76 20.30 29.48
C GLU A 320 -23.08 19.19 30.51
N GLY A 321 -22.82 17.92 30.22
CA GLY A 321 -23.21 16.79 31.08
C GLY A 321 -24.71 16.51 31.12
N ILE A 322 -25.49 17.12 30.22
CA ILE A 322 -26.96 17.05 30.21
C ILE A 322 -27.44 15.96 29.24
N VAL A 323 -28.08 14.93 29.77
CA VAL A 323 -28.75 13.90 28.96
C VAL A 323 -30.06 14.48 28.38
N PRO A 324 -30.31 14.36 27.06
CA PRO A 324 -31.47 14.95 26.41
C PRO A 324 -32.80 14.34 26.88
N SER A 325 -33.80 15.19 27.10
CA SER A 325 -35.17 14.75 27.43
C SER A 325 -35.85 14.09 26.24
N VAL A 326 -36.67 13.08 26.51
CA VAL A 326 -37.45 12.35 25.48
C VAL A 326 -38.56 13.22 24.87
N LYS A 327 -38.97 14.30 25.56
CA LYS A 327 -40.02 15.22 25.08
C LYS A 327 -39.43 16.30 24.16
N PRO A 328 -40.14 16.73 23.10
CA PRO A 328 -39.68 17.80 22.23
C PRO A 328 -39.42 19.07 23.02
N THR A 329 -38.25 19.66 22.83
CA THR A 329 -37.89 20.93 23.47
C THR A 329 -38.44 22.06 22.60
N VAL A 330 -39.25 22.94 23.17
CA VAL A 330 -39.65 24.17 22.48
C VAL A 330 -38.46 25.12 22.53
N GLN A 331 -37.63 25.17 21.47
CA GLN A 331 -36.61 26.20 21.34
C GLN A 331 -37.25 27.52 20.88
N ALA A 332 -37.23 28.52 21.77
CA ALA A 332 -37.49 29.90 21.38
C ALA A 332 -36.30 30.44 20.57
N SER A 333 -36.57 30.90 19.35
CA SER A 333 -35.63 31.61 18.50
C SER A 333 -35.17 32.91 19.16
N ALA A 334 -33.86 33.15 19.26
CA ALA A 334 -33.31 34.43 19.67
C ALA A 334 -32.38 35.00 18.58
N ALA A 335 -32.75 36.18 18.07
CA ALA A 335 -31.96 37.04 17.20
C ALA A 335 -30.81 37.73 17.96
N PRO A 336 -29.79 38.29 17.28
CA PRO A 336 -28.57 38.78 17.95
C PRO A 336 -28.67 40.25 18.34
N ALA A 337 -28.21 40.61 19.55
CA ALA A 337 -27.85 41.99 19.89
C ALA A 337 -26.83 42.06 21.05
N SER A 338 -25.68 42.66 20.72
CA SER A 338 -24.83 43.57 21.51
C SER A 338 -24.47 43.29 22.99
N ALA A 339 -23.16 43.32 23.26
CA ALA A 339 -22.45 43.59 24.53
C ALA A 339 -22.91 44.90 25.24
N PRO A 340 -22.54 45.22 26.52
CA PRO A 340 -21.34 44.80 27.27
C PRO A 340 -21.52 44.44 28.78
N ALA A 341 -20.38 44.10 29.40
CA ALA A 341 -20.14 43.64 30.79
C ALA A 341 -20.63 44.59 31.91
N PRO A 342 -20.68 44.17 33.20
CA PRO A 342 -19.48 44.13 34.05
C PRO A 342 -19.39 43.00 35.11
N THR A 343 -18.13 42.69 35.46
CA THR A 343 -17.55 42.39 36.78
C THR A 343 -18.32 41.54 37.81
N ALA A 344 -17.80 40.33 38.09
CA ALA A 344 -17.80 39.76 39.44
C ALA A 344 -16.66 38.74 39.60
N THR A 345 -15.77 39.07 40.53
CA THR A 345 -14.71 38.27 41.13
C THR A 345 -15.24 36.94 41.69
N ARG A 346 -14.54 35.83 41.43
CA ARG A 346 -14.55 34.68 42.34
C ARG A 346 -13.25 33.90 42.26
N GLU A 347 -12.78 33.58 43.46
CA GLU A 347 -11.45 33.12 43.84
C GLU A 347 -11.06 31.77 43.26
N GLU A 348 -9.77 31.68 42.96
CA GLU A 348 -9.02 30.45 42.74
C GLU A 348 -8.97 29.63 44.03
N THR A 349 -9.42 28.38 43.98
CA THR A 349 -8.97 27.34 44.91
C THR A 349 -8.19 26.31 44.12
N VAL A 350 -6.88 26.44 44.20
CA VAL A 350 -5.89 25.44 43.77
C VAL A 350 -6.02 24.23 44.70
N THR A 351 -6.66 23.16 44.23
CA THR A 351 -6.47 21.82 44.81
C THR A 351 -5.30 21.16 44.10
N THR A 352 -4.21 21.03 44.83
CA THR A 352 -3.01 20.24 44.53
C THR A 352 -3.38 18.87 43.96
N GLY A 353 -2.84 18.56 42.78
CA GLY A 353 -2.98 17.28 42.11
C GLY A 353 -2.40 16.15 42.95
N GLU A 354 -3.24 15.16 43.22
CA GLU A 354 -2.85 13.84 43.73
C GLU A 354 -2.18 13.08 42.57
N ALA A 355 -0.94 12.66 42.77
CA ALA A 355 -0.17 11.92 41.76
C ALA A 355 -0.91 10.61 41.39
N ALA A 356 -1.17 10.43 40.09
CA ALA A 356 -1.74 9.20 39.56
C ALA A 356 -0.86 7.99 39.95
N LYS A 357 -1.45 7.02 40.65
CA LYS A 357 -0.80 5.75 40.98
C LYS A 357 -0.45 4.99 39.69
N PRO A 358 0.67 4.24 39.66
CA PRO A 358 1.07 3.45 38.50
C PRO A 358 -0.01 2.41 38.16
N VAL A 359 -0.29 2.26 36.87
CA VAL A 359 -1.22 1.26 36.33
C VAL A 359 -0.73 -0.13 36.75
N ASP A 360 -1.58 -0.90 37.45
CA ASP A 360 -1.31 -2.30 37.76
C ASP A 360 -1.44 -3.13 36.47
N LEU A 361 -0.34 -3.21 35.72
CA LEU A 361 -0.28 -3.84 34.40
C LEU A 361 -0.53 -5.36 34.45
N PHE A 362 -0.24 -6.00 35.59
CA PHE A 362 -0.26 -7.44 35.73
C PHE A 362 -1.55 -7.95 36.38
N GLY A 363 -2.22 -7.13 37.18
CA GLY A 363 -3.44 -7.50 37.88
C GLY A 363 -3.25 -8.72 38.78
N THR A 364 -4.33 -9.42 39.10
CA THR A 364 -4.24 -10.66 39.90
C THR A 364 -3.56 -11.78 39.12
N ILE A 365 -2.43 -12.27 39.62
CA ILE A 365 -1.74 -13.46 39.09
C ILE A 365 -2.37 -14.71 39.71
N PRO A 366 -2.89 -15.66 38.92
CA PRO A 366 -3.42 -16.91 39.44
C PRO A 366 -2.35 -17.73 40.16
N GLU A 367 -2.73 -18.40 41.24
CA GLU A 367 -1.87 -19.39 41.90
C GLU A 367 -1.57 -20.55 40.94
N PHE A 368 -0.31 -20.99 40.88
CA PHE A 368 0.16 -21.98 39.92
C PHE A 368 1.16 -22.96 40.55
N ASP A 369 1.22 -24.16 39.99
CA ASP A 369 2.24 -25.16 40.28
C ASP A 369 3.25 -25.23 39.11
N GLU A 370 4.47 -24.73 39.34
CA GLU A 370 5.52 -24.69 38.32
C GLU A 370 5.88 -26.10 37.78
N ALA A 371 5.74 -27.15 38.59
CA ALA A 371 6.05 -28.51 38.17
C ALA A 371 5.10 -29.02 37.06
N LYS A 372 3.91 -28.41 36.93
CA LYS A 372 2.94 -28.73 35.88
C LYS A 372 3.15 -27.93 34.59
N VAL A 373 4.10 -26.99 34.57
CA VAL A 373 4.39 -26.15 33.41
C VAL A 373 5.41 -26.84 32.50
N PRO A 374 5.07 -27.18 31.25
CA PRO A 374 6.00 -27.83 30.34
C PRO A 374 7.23 -26.98 30.03
N ASP A 375 8.42 -27.58 29.90
CA ASP A 375 9.67 -26.87 29.58
C ASP A 375 9.57 -26.05 28.28
N LYS A 376 8.77 -26.49 27.30
CA LYS A 376 8.47 -25.72 26.08
C LYS A 376 7.77 -24.39 26.39
N THR A 377 6.82 -24.41 27.32
CA THR A 377 6.12 -23.19 27.79
C THR A 377 7.10 -22.28 28.52
N LYS A 378 7.90 -22.84 29.44
CA LYS A 378 8.94 -22.10 30.17
C LYS A 378 9.90 -21.37 29.22
N ARG A 379 10.44 -22.05 28.20
CA ARG A 379 11.32 -21.46 27.18
C ARG A 379 10.64 -20.34 26.37
N THR A 380 9.37 -20.53 26.02
CA THR A 380 8.60 -19.53 25.25
C THR A 380 8.39 -18.26 26.06
N VAL A 381 8.06 -18.37 27.35
CA VAL A 381 7.85 -17.22 28.23
C VAL A 381 9.17 -16.51 28.53
N VAL A 382 10.27 -17.25 28.73
CA VAL A 382 11.63 -16.69 28.86
C VAL A 382 11.99 -15.83 27.64
N GLN A 383 11.65 -16.30 26.43
CA GLN A 383 11.87 -15.51 25.22
C GLN A 383 10.98 -14.27 25.15
N ALA A 384 9.73 -14.35 25.60
CA ALA A 384 8.85 -13.19 25.70
C ALA A 384 9.40 -12.14 26.69
N CYS A 385 9.99 -12.56 27.81
CA CYS A 385 10.66 -11.66 28.76
C CYS A 385 11.85 -10.94 28.12
N ARG A 386 12.68 -11.65 27.34
CA ARG A 386 13.81 -11.03 26.59
C ARG A 386 13.34 -9.96 25.62
N ASN A 387 12.31 -10.27 24.84
CA ASN A 387 11.77 -9.33 23.85
C ASN A 387 11.16 -8.10 24.54
N ALA A 388 10.47 -8.29 25.67
CA ALA A 388 9.89 -7.20 26.44
C ALA A 388 10.97 -6.29 27.06
N LEU A 389 12.03 -6.88 27.60
CA LEU A 389 13.19 -6.15 28.13
C LEU A 389 13.96 -5.39 27.05
N GLN A 390 14.06 -5.92 25.82
CA GLN A 390 14.68 -5.20 24.70
C GLN A 390 13.86 -3.99 24.26
N GLY A 391 12.53 -4.07 24.29
CA GLY A 391 11.65 -2.96 23.93
C GLY A 391 11.50 -1.90 25.02
N ASN A 392 11.59 -2.29 26.29
CA ASN A 392 11.59 -1.46 27.51
C ASN A 392 10.62 -0.25 27.53
N THR A 393 9.36 -0.45 27.11
CA THR A 393 8.29 0.55 27.19
C THR A 393 7.02 -0.07 27.78
N ASP A 394 6.19 0.74 28.45
CA ASP A 394 4.92 0.28 29.06
C ASP A 394 3.99 -0.38 28.03
N GLN A 395 4.02 0.09 26.78
CA GLN A 395 3.25 -0.48 25.67
C GLN A 395 3.73 -1.90 25.29
N VAL A 396 5.05 -2.15 25.26
CA VAL A 396 5.61 -3.48 24.96
C VAL A 396 5.30 -4.46 26.09
N TRP A 397 5.38 -4.01 27.35
CA TRP A 397 4.98 -4.82 28.50
C TRP A 397 3.48 -5.12 28.49
N ALA A 398 2.63 -4.15 28.15
CA ALA A 398 1.18 -4.34 28.02
C ALA A 398 0.84 -5.40 26.95
N GLN A 399 1.52 -5.36 25.80
CA GLN A 399 1.36 -6.33 24.73
C GLN A 399 1.81 -7.74 25.16
N ALA A 400 2.93 -7.86 25.89
CA ALA A 400 3.40 -9.14 26.39
C ALA A 400 2.41 -9.77 27.40
N VAL A 401 1.83 -8.96 28.28
CA VAL A 401 0.79 -9.41 29.23
C VAL A 401 -0.48 -9.83 28.50
N ALA A 402 -0.95 -9.05 27.52
CA ALA A 402 -2.13 -9.39 26.71
C ALA A 402 -1.93 -10.72 25.95
N TRP A 403 -0.76 -10.90 25.34
CA TRP A 403 -0.41 -12.14 24.63
C TRP A 403 -0.36 -13.36 25.56
N VAL A 404 0.22 -13.22 26.76
CA VAL A 404 0.24 -14.32 27.76
C VAL A 404 -1.19 -14.70 28.17
N ARG A 405 -2.06 -13.71 28.40
CA ARG A 405 -3.46 -13.93 28.78
C ARG A 405 -4.24 -14.63 27.67
N GLU A 406 -4.04 -14.25 26.41
CA GLU A 406 -4.66 -14.90 25.26
C GLU A 406 -4.14 -16.34 25.07
N LYS A 407 -2.82 -16.53 25.12
CA LYS A 407 -2.19 -17.81 24.79
C LYS A 407 -2.35 -18.88 25.86
N TYR A 408 -2.34 -18.48 27.14
CA TYR A 408 -2.36 -19.41 28.27
C TYR A 408 -3.63 -19.32 29.12
N GLY A 409 -4.62 -18.51 28.69
CA GLY A 409 -5.87 -18.28 29.43
C GLY A 409 -6.64 -19.53 29.84
N GLU A 410 -6.51 -20.63 29.09
CA GLU A 410 -7.18 -21.90 29.36
C GLU A 410 -6.48 -22.77 30.43
N SER A 411 -5.25 -22.44 30.84
CA SER A 411 -4.46 -23.21 31.80
C SER A 411 -3.97 -22.31 32.92
N GLN A 412 -4.60 -22.45 34.10
CA GLN A 412 -4.26 -21.67 35.30
C GLN A 412 -2.76 -21.75 35.64
N ASP A 413 -2.17 -22.94 35.59
CA ASP A 413 -0.75 -23.14 35.91
C ASP A 413 0.18 -22.42 34.92
N ARG A 414 -0.13 -22.48 33.61
CA ARG A 414 0.69 -21.82 32.57
C ARG A 414 0.51 -20.31 32.58
N LEU A 415 -0.72 -19.83 32.82
CA LEU A 415 -1.03 -18.41 32.91
C LEU A 415 -0.38 -17.78 34.15
N GLY A 416 -0.51 -18.42 35.31
CA GLY A 416 0.09 -17.97 36.56
C GLY A 416 1.61 -17.92 36.46
N PHE A 417 2.25 -18.98 35.96
CA PHE A 417 3.70 -19.01 35.72
C PHE A 417 4.15 -17.90 34.75
N ALA A 418 3.43 -17.72 33.63
CA ALA A 418 3.83 -16.77 32.61
C ALA A 418 3.70 -15.31 33.05
N LEU A 419 2.63 -14.96 33.77
CA LEU A 419 2.44 -13.63 34.35
C LEU A 419 3.43 -13.36 35.48
N SER A 420 3.69 -14.35 36.33
CA SER A 420 4.71 -14.28 37.40
C SER A 420 6.10 -14.00 36.84
N LEU A 421 6.49 -14.70 35.77
CA LEU A 421 7.81 -14.54 35.17
C LEU A 421 7.97 -13.18 34.47
N LEU A 422 6.94 -12.71 33.77
CA LEU A 422 6.95 -11.37 33.17
C LEU A 422 6.97 -10.27 34.23
N GLN A 423 6.23 -10.41 35.33
CA GLN A 423 6.25 -9.44 36.43
C GLN A 423 7.62 -9.39 37.11
N ALA A 424 8.23 -10.56 37.36
CA ALA A 424 9.58 -10.65 37.91
C ALA A 424 10.62 -10.02 36.95
N ALA A 425 10.49 -10.24 35.64
CA ALA A 425 11.36 -9.61 34.65
C ALA A 425 11.19 -8.09 34.58
N TRP A 426 9.95 -7.60 34.63
CA TRP A 426 9.65 -6.17 34.64
C TRP A 426 10.20 -5.47 35.88
N THR A 427 10.08 -6.12 37.04
CA THR A 427 10.52 -5.56 38.33
C THR A 427 12.05 -5.61 38.47
N SER A 428 12.70 -6.68 38.02
CA SER A 428 14.14 -6.87 38.16
C SER A 428 14.96 -6.25 37.02
N GLY A 429 14.33 -5.96 35.87
CA GLY A 429 15.04 -5.56 34.65
C GLY A 429 15.92 -6.66 34.05
N GLN A 430 15.77 -7.91 34.49
CA GLN A 430 16.56 -9.06 34.04
C GLN A 430 15.64 -10.26 33.75
N VAL A 431 16.12 -11.21 32.96
CA VAL A 431 15.37 -12.45 32.69
C VAL A 431 15.56 -13.39 33.89
N PRO A 432 14.49 -13.78 34.61
CA PRO A 432 14.63 -14.65 35.77
C PRO A 432 15.09 -16.06 35.37
N GLU A 433 15.91 -16.69 36.22
CA GLU A 433 16.31 -18.09 36.04
C GLU A 433 15.12 -19.03 36.26
N VAL A 434 14.98 -20.04 35.39
CA VAL A 434 13.90 -21.02 35.45
C VAL A 434 14.49 -22.43 35.49
N SER A 435 14.05 -23.24 36.45
CA SER A 435 14.45 -24.64 36.58
C SER A 435 13.88 -25.50 35.42
N MET A 436 14.75 -26.26 34.75
CA MET A 436 14.41 -27.17 33.63
C MET A 436 14.97 -28.56 33.94
N SER A 437 14.31 -29.62 33.47
CA SER A 437 14.78 -31.00 33.72
C SER A 437 16.03 -31.36 32.88
N GLU A 438 17.00 -32.07 33.49
CA GLU A 438 18.24 -32.50 32.82
C GLU A 438 18.03 -33.70 31.87
N ASN A 439 18.41 -33.48 30.60
CA ASN A 439 18.81 -34.39 29.52
C ASN A 439 18.06 -35.72 29.22
N THR A 440 17.57 -35.81 27.98
CA THR A 440 17.60 -37.03 27.14
C THR A 440 18.34 -36.67 25.85
N PRO A 441 19.32 -37.46 25.37
CA PRO A 441 20.09 -37.11 24.18
C PRO A 441 19.19 -37.16 22.95
N PRO A 442 19.22 -36.15 22.05
CA PRO A 442 18.53 -36.26 20.78
C PRO A 442 19.28 -37.27 19.90
N SER A 443 18.56 -38.30 19.48
CA SER A 443 18.83 -39.05 18.26
C SER A 443 18.97 -38.07 17.10
N ASP A 444 20.11 -38.16 16.41
CA ASP A 444 20.59 -37.32 15.32
C ASP A 444 20.70 -35.81 15.64
N PRO A 445 21.88 -35.18 15.37
CA PRO A 445 21.97 -33.74 15.52
C PRO A 445 20.96 -33.11 14.59
N ALA A 446 20.07 -32.28 15.15
CA ALA A 446 19.22 -31.41 14.36
C ALA A 446 20.12 -30.67 13.35
N PRO A 447 19.75 -30.62 12.06
CA PRO A 447 20.53 -29.95 11.03
C PRO A 447 20.93 -28.57 11.56
N SER A 448 22.20 -28.20 11.42
CA SER A 448 22.68 -26.90 11.87
C SER A 448 21.81 -25.80 11.26
N ALA A 449 21.76 -24.60 11.86
CA ALA A 449 20.99 -23.48 11.28
C ALA A 449 21.36 -23.25 9.80
N ARG A 450 22.60 -23.57 9.40
CA ARG A 450 23.05 -23.54 8.02
C ARG A 450 22.49 -24.68 7.16
N ASP A 451 22.36 -25.88 7.70
CA ASP A 451 21.76 -27.03 7.00
C ASP A 451 20.26 -26.81 6.78
N GLN A 452 19.57 -26.16 7.74
CA GLN A 452 18.17 -25.75 7.59
C GLN A 452 18.03 -24.68 6.49
N VAL A 453 18.85 -23.63 6.51
CA VAL A 453 18.88 -22.60 5.48
C VAL A 453 19.28 -23.19 4.12
N ALA A 454 20.22 -24.13 4.07
CA ALA A 454 20.61 -24.79 2.82
C ALA A 454 19.47 -25.66 2.26
N GLN A 455 18.69 -26.31 3.14
CA GLN A 455 17.51 -27.08 2.74
C GLN A 455 16.36 -26.17 2.27
N GLU A 456 16.19 -24.99 2.86
CA GLU A 456 15.21 -23.98 2.42
C GLU A 456 15.61 -23.30 1.11
N LEU A 457 16.90 -22.97 0.92
CA LEU A 457 17.39 -22.25 -0.25
C LEU A 457 17.58 -23.13 -1.49
N PHE A 458 18.09 -24.35 -1.32
CA PHE A 458 18.44 -25.24 -2.43
C PHE A 458 17.43 -26.37 -2.63
N GLY A 459 16.62 -26.71 -1.62
CA GLY A 459 15.66 -27.81 -1.70
C GLY A 459 16.30 -29.14 -2.05
N HIS A 460 15.60 -29.98 -2.82
CA HIS A 460 16.16 -31.20 -3.40
C HIS A 460 16.96 -30.86 -4.66
N LEU A 461 18.27 -31.12 -4.64
CA LEU A 461 19.14 -30.89 -5.80
C LEU A 461 18.77 -31.84 -6.95
N PRO A 462 18.48 -31.33 -8.17
CA PRO A 462 18.17 -32.18 -9.31
C PRO A 462 19.37 -33.05 -9.72
N GLU A 463 19.13 -34.32 -10.04
CA GLU A 463 20.12 -35.15 -10.73
C GLU A 463 20.44 -34.58 -12.12
N PHE A 464 21.70 -34.69 -12.56
CA PHE A 464 22.16 -34.20 -13.85
C PHE A 464 23.28 -35.07 -14.43
N ASP A 465 23.39 -35.11 -15.76
CA ASP A 465 24.51 -35.69 -16.47
C ASP A 465 25.56 -34.61 -16.80
N LEU A 466 26.74 -34.69 -16.17
CA LEU A 466 27.84 -33.75 -16.37
C LEU A 466 28.34 -33.70 -17.83
N SER A 467 28.18 -34.78 -18.60
CA SER A 467 28.57 -34.82 -20.01
C SER A 467 27.70 -33.91 -20.90
N GLN A 468 26.48 -33.60 -20.45
CA GLN A 468 25.53 -32.73 -21.16
C GLN A 468 25.68 -31.24 -20.80
N VAL A 469 26.61 -30.90 -19.90
CA VAL A 469 26.84 -29.52 -19.44
C VAL A 469 27.94 -28.85 -20.28
N PRO A 470 27.62 -27.83 -21.10
CA PRO A 470 28.61 -27.13 -21.91
C PRO A 470 29.61 -26.34 -21.06
N ASP A 471 30.85 -26.21 -21.51
CA ASP A 471 31.92 -25.50 -20.77
C ASP A 471 31.59 -24.04 -20.47
N LYS A 472 30.86 -23.36 -21.36
CA LYS A 472 30.35 -22.01 -21.13
C LYS A 472 29.41 -21.93 -19.91
N THR A 473 28.63 -22.98 -19.67
CA THR A 473 27.76 -23.08 -18.48
C THR A 473 28.61 -23.22 -17.23
N LYS A 474 29.64 -24.07 -17.27
CA LYS A 474 30.59 -24.26 -16.15
C LYS A 474 31.31 -22.96 -15.78
N GLN A 475 31.76 -22.19 -16.78
CA GLN A 475 32.39 -20.89 -16.56
C GLN A 475 31.44 -19.87 -15.92
N ASN A 476 30.20 -19.77 -16.41
CA ASN A 476 29.20 -18.85 -15.87
C ASN A 476 28.83 -19.21 -14.41
N VAL A 477 28.66 -20.50 -14.13
CA VAL A 477 28.36 -20.99 -12.77
C VAL A 477 29.52 -20.73 -11.83
N ALA A 478 30.77 -20.99 -12.25
CA ALA A 478 31.95 -20.69 -11.45
C ALA A 478 32.05 -19.19 -11.09
N ALA A 479 31.78 -18.29 -12.05
CA ALA A 479 31.76 -16.85 -11.80
C ALA A 479 30.65 -16.44 -10.82
N ALA A 480 29.47 -17.05 -10.92
CA ALA A 480 28.37 -16.83 -9.98
C ALA A 480 28.73 -17.29 -8.56
N CYS A 481 29.33 -18.47 -8.41
CA CYS A 481 29.83 -18.98 -7.13
C CYS A 481 30.89 -18.04 -6.52
N GLU A 482 31.82 -17.52 -7.33
CA GLU A 482 32.85 -16.58 -6.85
C GLU A 482 32.24 -15.25 -6.38
N SER A 483 31.29 -14.70 -7.14
CA SER A 483 30.57 -13.48 -6.77
C SER A 483 29.77 -13.66 -5.47
N ALA A 484 29.10 -14.81 -5.32
CA ALA A 484 28.32 -15.11 -4.12
C ALA A 484 29.21 -15.30 -2.88
N ARG A 485 30.36 -15.96 -3.03
CA ARG A 485 31.39 -16.05 -1.96
C ARG A 485 31.92 -14.68 -1.55
N LYS A 486 32.16 -13.77 -2.50
CA LYS A 486 32.62 -12.40 -2.22
C LYS A 486 31.59 -11.57 -1.46
N GLY A 487 30.30 -11.75 -1.76
CA GLY A 487 29.21 -11.07 -1.07
C GLY A 487 29.02 -11.54 0.37
N ASN A 488 29.22 -12.84 0.64
CA ASN A 488 29.12 -13.50 1.95
C ASN A 488 27.89 -13.12 2.81
N VAL A 489 26.76 -12.82 2.16
CA VAL A 489 25.47 -12.56 2.80
C VAL A 489 24.38 -13.33 2.06
N GLU A 490 23.37 -13.80 2.79
CA GLU A 490 22.31 -14.69 2.29
C GLU A 490 21.60 -14.16 1.04
N ALA A 491 21.36 -12.84 0.97
CA ALA A 491 20.72 -12.19 -0.17
C ALA A 491 21.43 -12.43 -1.52
N VAL A 492 22.77 -12.42 -1.54
CA VAL A 492 23.55 -12.62 -2.78
C VAL A 492 23.47 -14.07 -3.26
N TRP A 493 23.34 -15.01 -2.33
CA TRP A 493 23.14 -16.42 -2.67
C TRP A 493 21.73 -16.68 -3.20
N ILE A 494 20.70 -16.04 -2.62
CA ILE A 494 19.33 -16.06 -3.16
C ILE A 494 19.30 -15.54 -4.61
N GLU A 495 20.02 -14.45 -4.90
CA GLU A 495 20.12 -13.91 -6.25
C GLU A 495 20.81 -14.89 -7.23
N ALA A 496 21.90 -15.53 -6.80
CA ALA A 496 22.60 -16.52 -7.62
C ALA A 496 21.73 -17.76 -7.93
N ILE A 497 20.96 -18.22 -6.94
CA ILE A 497 20.00 -19.33 -7.09
C ILE A 497 18.86 -18.92 -8.03
N SER A 498 18.31 -17.71 -7.86
CA SER A 498 17.26 -17.17 -8.74
C SER A 498 17.75 -17.03 -10.18
N TRP A 499 18.99 -16.56 -10.38
CA TRP A 499 19.62 -16.51 -11.69
C TRP A 499 19.75 -17.89 -12.33
N ALA A 500 20.22 -18.90 -11.59
CA ALA A 500 20.37 -20.27 -12.10
C ALA A 500 18.99 -20.84 -12.52
N ASN A 501 17.98 -20.69 -11.66
CA ASN A 501 16.61 -21.11 -11.93
C ASN A 501 16.01 -20.43 -13.17
N LYS A 502 16.23 -19.13 -13.36
CA LYS A 502 15.73 -18.40 -14.54
C LYS A 502 16.48 -18.74 -15.82
N THR A 503 17.80 -18.84 -15.74
CA THR A 503 18.69 -19.00 -16.91
C THR A 503 18.65 -20.42 -17.45
N TYR A 504 18.55 -21.42 -16.57
CA TYR A 504 18.61 -22.84 -16.93
C TYR A 504 17.27 -23.56 -16.76
N ALA A 505 16.15 -22.85 -16.54
CA ALA A 505 14.79 -23.40 -16.36
C ALA A 505 14.40 -24.50 -17.37
N LYS A 506 14.86 -24.38 -18.63
CA LYS A 506 14.54 -25.29 -19.74
C LYS A 506 15.61 -26.34 -20.01
N HIS A 507 16.67 -26.38 -19.20
CA HIS A 507 17.85 -27.22 -19.38
C HIS A 507 18.16 -27.95 -18.07
N PRO A 508 17.51 -29.10 -17.80
CA PRO A 508 17.57 -29.77 -16.50
C PRO A 508 19.00 -30.12 -16.07
N ASP A 509 19.86 -30.61 -16.98
CA ASP A 509 21.25 -30.93 -16.64
C ASP A 509 22.08 -29.70 -16.26
N ARG A 510 21.82 -28.57 -16.92
CA ARG A 510 22.51 -27.30 -16.62
C ARG A 510 22.03 -26.70 -15.31
N LEU A 511 20.74 -26.82 -15.03
CA LEU A 511 20.13 -26.36 -13.79
C LEU A 511 20.60 -27.20 -12.60
N GLY A 512 20.58 -28.54 -12.73
CA GLY A 512 21.10 -29.46 -11.71
C GLY A 512 22.56 -29.20 -11.41
N TYR A 513 23.40 -29.05 -12.46
CA TYR A 513 24.80 -28.68 -12.28
C TYR A 513 24.97 -27.33 -11.59
N ALA A 514 24.25 -26.29 -12.02
CA ALA A 514 24.36 -24.96 -11.45
C ALA A 514 23.97 -24.90 -9.96
N LEU A 515 22.87 -25.56 -9.57
CA LEU A 515 22.42 -25.61 -8.19
C LEU A 515 23.35 -26.45 -7.31
N SER A 516 23.89 -27.55 -7.83
CA SER A 516 24.86 -28.39 -7.14
C SER A 516 26.17 -27.64 -6.82
N GLU A 517 26.72 -26.91 -7.80
CA GLU A 517 27.94 -26.11 -7.62
C GLU A 517 27.72 -24.93 -6.67
N LEU A 518 26.56 -24.25 -6.74
CA LEU A 518 26.21 -23.18 -5.81
C LEU A 518 26.03 -23.70 -4.37
N TYR A 519 25.46 -24.90 -4.20
CA TYR A 519 25.33 -25.55 -2.91
C TYR A 519 26.70 -25.95 -2.33
N ALA A 520 27.57 -26.56 -3.14
CA ALA A 520 28.95 -26.88 -2.75
C ALA A 520 29.74 -25.61 -2.40
N ALA A 521 29.55 -24.53 -3.14
CA ALA A 521 30.17 -23.25 -2.86
C ALA A 521 29.64 -22.64 -1.55
N TRP A 522 28.33 -22.70 -1.30
CA TRP A 522 27.71 -22.25 -0.06
C TRP A 522 28.26 -23.02 1.15
N THR A 523 28.34 -24.35 1.09
CA THR A 523 28.83 -25.16 2.22
C THR A 523 30.32 -24.98 2.50
N SER A 524 31.10 -24.51 1.51
CA SER A 524 32.55 -24.27 1.65
C SER A 524 32.97 -22.98 2.37
N VAL A 525 32.05 -22.03 2.63
CA VAL A 525 32.38 -20.71 3.23
C VAL A 525 32.22 -20.73 4.75
N THR A 526 33.23 -20.32 5.52
CA THR A 526 33.11 -20.16 6.99
C THR A 526 32.24 -18.95 7.35
N PRO A 527 31.38 -19.01 8.39
CA PRO A 527 30.56 -17.87 8.80
C PRO A 527 31.46 -16.66 9.14
N GLY A 528 31.11 -15.49 8.59
CA GLY A 528 31.71 -14.20 8.93
C GLY A 528 30.91 -13.47 10.00
#